data_AF-A0A455UM07-F1
#
_entry.id   AF-A0A455UM07-F1
#
_cell.length_a   1.000
_cell.length_b   1.000
_cell.length_c   1.000
_cell.angle_alpha   90.00
_cell.angle_beta   90.00
_cell.angle_gamma   90.00
#
_symmetry.space_group_name_H-M   'P 1'
#
loop_
_entity.id
_entity.type
_entity.pdbx_description
1 polymer ?
#
loop_
_entity_poly.entity_id
_entity_poly.type
_entity_poly.pdbx_seq_one_letter_code
_entity_poly.pdbx_strand_id
1 'polypeptide(L)'
;MDVNFQFDWSAAFGSIPYLLPGIPWTLLISFGGLAIGFIGIFFGLLRISRLRWLRWPAIVYVEVFRGTPILVQVLFIFTAYPSS
;
A
#
# COMPACT_ATOMS: atom_id res chain seq x y z
N MET A 1 16.64 -36.32 4.90
CA MET A 1 16.65 -35.23 5.89
C MET A 1 15.21 -35.03 6.30
N ASP A 2 14.78 -35.62 7.41
CA ASP A 2 13.42 -35.43 7.91
C ASP A 2 13.34 -34.02 8.48
N VAL A 3 12.75 -33.10 7.71
CA VAL A 3 12.50 -31.73 8.15
C VAL A 3 11.41 -31.79 9.22
N ASN A 4 11.84 -32.06 10.45
CA ASN A 4 10.97 -32.01 11.61
C ASN A 4 10.70 -30.54 11.92
N PHE A 5 9.57 -30.05 11.43
CA PHE A 5 9.03 -28.75 11.81
C PHE A 5 8.58 -28.82 13.27
N GLN A 6 9.51 -28.56 14.19
CA GLN A 6 9.17 -28.33 15.59
C GLN A 6 8.75 -26.87 15.75
N PHE A 7 7.47 -26.65 16.03
CA PHE A 7 6.96 -25.33 16.33
C PHE A 7 7.38 -24.92 17.75
N ASP A 8 8.24 -23.92 17.85
CA ASP A 8 8.71 -23.37 19.12
C ASP A 8 7.85 -22.18 19.55
N TRP A 9 6.88 -22.44 20.42
CA TRP A 9 6.02 -21.42 21.01
C TRP A 9 6.80 -20.39 21.83
N SER A 10 7.92 -20.77 22.46
CA SER A 10 8.71 -19.85 23.29
C SER A 10 9.41 -18.79 22.43
N ALA A 11 9.93 -19.19 21.26
CA ALA A 11 10.52 -18.28 20.30
C ALA A 11 9.47 -17.31 19.71
N ALA A 12 8.25 -17.81 19.47
CA ALA A 12 7.14 -16.97 18.97
C ALA A 12 6.80 -15.85 19.96
N PHE A 13 6.61 -16.17 21.25
CA PHE A 13 6.34 -15.14 22.27
C PHE A 13 7.55 -14.23 22.53
N GLY A 14 8.77 -14.74 22.43
CA GLY A 14 10.01 -13.95 22.52
C GLY A 14 10.17 -12.90 21.42
N SER A 15 9.47 -13.04 20.29
CA SER A 15 9.52 -12.06 19.18
C SER A 15 8.62 -10.84 19.39
N ILE A 16 7.62 -10.93 20.29
CA ILE A 16 6.63 -9.85 20.51
C ILE A 16 7.30 -8.50 20.81
N PRO A 17 8.28 -8.39 21.73
CA PRO A 17 8.94 -7.13 22.04
C PRO A 17 9.63 -6.48 20.83
N TYR A 18 10.08 -7.28 19.86
CA TYR A 18 10.70 -6.78 18.63
C TYR A 18 9.66 -6.29 17.60
N LEU A 19 8.42 -6.81 17.66
CA LEU A 19 7.32 -6.42 16.77
C LEU A 19 6.55 -5.19 17.29
N LEU A 20 6.47 -5.01 18.61
CA LEU A 20 5.75 -3.91 19.25
C LEU A 20 6.16 -2.51 18.72
N PRO A 21 7.45 -2.20 18.50
CA PRO A 21 7.88 -0.93 17.91
C PRO A 21 7.37 -0.70 16.48
N GLY A 22 6.96 -1.74 15.76
CA GLY A 22 6.39 -1.65 14.41
C GLY A 22 4.93 -1.16 14.38
N ILE A 23 4.22 -1.26 15.50
CA ILE A 23 2.82 -0.82 15.62
C ILE A 23 2.65 0.67 15.28
N PRO A 24 3.38 1.62 15.90
CA PRO A 24 3.21 3.04 15.58
C PRO A 24 3.52 3.35 14.12
N TRP A 25 4.52 2.68 13.52
CA TRP A 25 4.83 2.84 12.09
C TRP A 25 3.70 2.36 11.19
N THR A 26 3.13 1.19 11.50
CA THR A 26 1.99 0.64 10.75
C THR A 26 0.79 1.58 10.81
N LEU A 27 0.49 2.11 12.00
CA LEU A 27 -0.59 3.07 12.20
C LEU A 27 -0.32 4.36 11.44
N LEU A 28 0.88 4.93 11.55
CA LEU A 28 1.26 6.17 10.88
C LEU A 28 1.10 6.04 9.36
N ILE A 29 1.64 4.97 8.77
CA ILE A 29 1.56 4.73 7.33
C ILE A 29 0.11 4.47 6.90
N SER A 30 -0.67 3.72 7.69
CA SER A 30 -2.08 3.47 7.41
C SER A 30 -2.92 4.74 7.43
N PHE A 31 -2.79 5.56 8.47
CA PHE A 31 -3.52 6.83 8.58
C PHE A 31 -3.06 7.85 7.54
N GLY A 32 -1.75 7.94 7.27
CA GLY A 32 -1.21 8.79 6.21
C GLY A 32 -1.72 8.37 4.83
N GLY A 33 -1.73 7.07 4.55
CA GLY A 33 -2.27 6.51 3.31
C GLY A 33 -3.77 6.77 3.15
N LEU A 34 -4.55 6.63 4.22
CA LEU A 34 -5.98 6.97 4.23
C LEU A 34 -6.19 8.47 3.95
N ALA A 35 -5.44 9.35 4.62
CA ALA A 35 -5.52 10.79 4.43
C ALA A 35 -5.25 11.20 2.98
N ILE A 36 -4.22 10.64 2.35
CA ILE A 36 -3.92 10.86 0.92
C ILE A 36 -5.00 10.22 0.04
N GLY A 37 -5.51 9.05 0.42
CA GLY A 37 -6.60 8.35 -0.27
C GLY A 37 -7.90 9.15 -0.37
N PHE A 38 -8.19 10.03 0.59
CA PHE A 38 -9.32 10.97 0.48
C PHE A 38 -9.20 11.91 -0.72
N ILE A 39 -7.99 12.26 -1.16
CA ILE A 39 -7.78 13.04 -2.39
C ILE A 39 -8.22 12.22 -3.62
N GLY A 40 -8.05 10.90 -3.58
CA GLY A 40 -8.57 9.99 -4.61
C GLY A 40 -10.08 10.06 -4.78
N ILE A 41 -10.83 10.38 -3.72
CA ILE A 41 -12.29 10.59 -3.79
C ILE A 41 -12.61 11.82 -4.65
N PHE A 42 -11.81 12.89 -4.57
CA PHE A 42 -11.99 14.06 -5.42
C PHE A 42 -11.83 13.71 -6.92
N PHE A 43 -10.82 12.92 -7.27
CA PHE A 43 -10.68 12.40 -8.64
C PHE A 43 -11.82 11.46 -9.04
N GLY A 44 -12.32 10.65 -8.10
CA GLY A 44 -13.52 9.84 -8.30
C GLY A 44 -14.78 10.67 -8.56
N LEU A 45 -14.94 11.82 -7.90
CA LEU A 45 -16.04 12.76 -8.14
C LEU A 45 -15.88 13.46 -9.49
N LEU A 46 -14.66 13.83 -9.91
CA LEU A 46 -14.39 14.38 -11.24
C LEU A 46 -14.78 13.43 -12.38
N ARG A 47 -14.76 12.10 -12.14
CA ARG A 47 -15.26 11.10 -13.10
C ARG A 47 -16.77 11.23 -13.37
N ILE A 48 -17.55 11.73 -12.42
CA ILE A 48 -19.01 11.93 -12.56
C ILE A 48 -19.31 13.22 -13.35
N SER A 49 -18.33 14.10 -13.53
CA SER A 49 -18.48 15.35 -14.28
C SER A 49 -18.98 15.11 -15.72
N ARG A 50 -19.89 15.97 -16.19
CA ARG A 50 -20.39 15.99 -17.58
C ARG A 50 -19.28 16.33 -18.58
N LEU A 51 -18.20 16.97 -18.15
CA LEU A 51 -17.10 17.41 -19.01
C LEU A 51 -16.20 16.22 -19.37
N ARG A 52 -16.30 15.76 -20.63
CA ARG A 52 -15.53 14.61 -21.15
C ARG A 52 -14.02 14.73 -20.95
N TRP A 53 -13.47 15.94 -20.98
CA TRP A 53 -12.04 16.22 -20.82
C TRP A 53 -11.53 16.01 -19.39
N LEU A 54 -12.36 16.22 -18.36
CA LEU A 54 -12.01 15.94 -16.96
C LEU A 54 -12.25 14.47 -16.60
N ARG A 55 -13.21 13.84 -17.27
CA ARG A 55 -13.61 12.46 -17.03
C ARG A 55 -12.57 11.45 -17.48
N TRP A 56 -11.99 11.61 -18.67
CA TRP A 56 -11.01 10.67 -19.23
C TRP A 56 -9.75 10.50 -18.36
N PRO A 57 -9.08 11.58 -17.92
CA PRO A 57 -7.91 11.47 -17.04
C PRO A 57 -8.25 10.78 -15.70
N ALA A 58 -9.42 11.09 -15.12
CA ALA A 58 -9.87 10.47 -13.89
C ALA A 58 -10.15 8.96 -14.05
N ILE A 59 -10.70 8.54 -15.19
CA ILE A 59 -10.90 7.12 -15.51
C ILE A 59 -9.56 6.40 -15.60
N VAL A 60 -8.63 6.94 -16.39
CA VAL A 60 -7.30 6.33 -16.59
C VAL A 60 -6.56 6.21 -15.27
N TYR A 61 -6.56 7.26 -14.44
CA TYR A 61 -5.97 7.21 -13.10
C TYR A 61 -6.60 6.09 -12.26
N VAL A 62 -7.92 6.05 -12.09
CA VAL A 62 -8.58 5.04 -11.26
C VAL A 62 -8.33 3.62 -11.80
N GLU A 63 -8.35 3.44 -13.11
CA GLU A 63 -8.20 2.13 -13.77
C GLU A 63 -6.75 1.60 -13.65
N VAL A 64 -5.74 2.45 -13.82
CA VAL A 64 -4.33 2.08 -13.61
C VAL A 64 -4.06 1.72 -12.16
N PHE A 65 -4.50 2.54 -11.20
CA PHE A 65 -4.23 2.32 -9.78
C PHE A 65 -4.99 1.11 -9.21
N ARG A 66 -6.16 0.76 -9.76
CA ARG A 66 -6.90 -0.46 -9.38
C ARG A 66 -6.48 -1.70 -10.16
N GLY A 67 -5.98 -1.53 -11.39
CA GLY A 67 -5.53 -2.62 -12.27
C GLY A 67 -4.09 -3.06 -12.01
N THR A 68 -3.28 -2.22 -11.37
CA THR A 68 -1.90 -2.55 -11.01
C THR A 68 -1.82 -3.09 -9.58
N PRO A 69 -1.13 -4.22 -9.34
CA PRO A 69 -0.90 -4.72 -7.99
C PRO A 69 -0.10 -3.71 -7.15
N ILE A 70 -0.48 -3.53 -5.88
CA ILE A 70 0.23 -2.63 -4.95
C ILE A 70 1.72 -2.98 -4.82
N LEU A 71 2.04 -4.27 -4.89
CA LEU A 71 3.43 -4.74 -4.86
C LEU A 71 4.25 -4.17 -6.03
N VAL A 72 3.67 -4.08 -7.22
CA VAL A 72 4.34 -3.50 -8.41
C VAL A 72 4.53 -2.00 -8.23
N GLN A 73 3.54 -1.29 -7.68
CA GLN A 73 3.65 0.15 -7.39
C GLN A 73 4.80 0.43 -6.41
N VAL A 74 4.84 -0.33 -5.31
CA VAL A 74 5.88 -0.21 -4.29
C VAL A 74 7.25 -0.60 -4.86
N LEU A 75 7.35 -1.72 -5.60
CA LEU A 75 8.58 -2.14 -6.26
C LEU A 75 9.08 -1.07 -7.24
N PHE A 76 8.20 -0.46 -8.03
CA PHE A 76 8.57 0.61 -8.93
C PHE A 76 9.08 1.82 -8.16
N ILE A 77 8.42 2.24 -7.07
CA ILE A 77 8.92 3.36 -6.24
C ILE A 77 10.32 3.06 -5.67
N PHE A 78 10.54 1.84 -5.15
CA PHE A 78 11.83 1.44 -4.59
C PHE A 78 12.93 1.23 -5.64
N THR A 79 12.57 0.73 -6.82
CA THR A 79 13.54 0.37 -7.89
C THR A 79 13.79 1.53 -8.85
N ALA A 80 12.78 2.37 -9.11
CA ALA A 80 12.89 3.52 -10.00
C ALA A 80 13.52 4.73 -9.32
N TYR A 81 13.63 4.75 -7.99
CA TYR A 81 14.53 5.69 -7.31
C TYR A 81 15.96 5.36 -7.74
N PRO A 82 16.66 6.24 -8.47
CA PRO A 82 18.00 5.95 -8.93
C PRO A 82 18.91 5.85 -7.71
N SER A 83 19.32 4.63 -7.37
CA SER A 83 20.41 4.39 -6.43
C SER A 83 21.70 4.75 -7.15
N SER A 84 22.09 6.01 -7.00
CA SER A 84 23.46 6.48 -7.26
C SER A 84 24.43 5.85 -6.27
#